data_AF-A0A2M6X6C2-F1
#
_entry.id   AF-A0A2M6X6C2-F1
#
_cell.length_a   1.000
_cell.length_b   1.000
_cell.length_c   1.000
_cell.angle_alpha   90.00
_cell.angle_beta   90.00
_cell.angle_gamma   90.00
#
_symmetry.space_group_name_H-M   'P 1'
#
loop_
_entity.id
_entity.type
_entity.pdbx_description
1 polymer ?
#
loop_
_entity_poly.entity_id
_entity_poly.type
_entity_poly.pdbx_seq_one_letter_code
_entity_poly.pdbx_strand_id
1 'polypeptide(L)'
;MNGLSTLRYPSHIGVSFRFALFCALACVILSSCDKPNPTPELSDPIYRELQTAHGLVVKDVAEAEKELLEAKEALNTIIPQTRDRKQKTSAYFNTKKKLRLLKEREVYFSERLKTRRIDDRRSYLEAYRAKEPWPNPQEAKDYNTHMRLRTELIDWSRRAPASEPKKSEKANETPKKAEH
;
A
#
# COMPACT_ATOMS: atom_id res chain seq x y z
N MET A 1 -66.56 20.00 56.06
CA MET A 1 -66.38 18.70 55.36
C MET A 1 -65.63 18.99 54.08
N ASN A 2 -64.43 18.42 53.98
CA ASN A 2 -63.36 18.86 53.09
C ASN A 2 -63.53 18.25 51.70
N GLY A 3 -63.67 19.09 50.68
CA GLY A 3 -63.70 18.69 49.27
C GLY A 3 -62.30 18.73 48.66
N LEU A 4 -61.73 17.56 48.36
CA LEU A 4 -60.46 17.40 47.66
C LEU A 4 -60.71 17.29 46.16
N SER A 5 -60.38 18.35 45.43
CA SER A 5 -60.42 18.41 43.96
C SER A 5 -59.20 17.71 43.38
N THR A 6 -59.40 16.55 42.75
CA THR A 6 -58.36 15.80 42.03
C THR A 6 -58.13 16.41 40.64
N LEU A 7 -57.04 17.16 40.48
CA LEU A 7 -56.56 17.63 39.19
C LEU A 7 -55.98 16.44 38.38
N ARG A 8 -56.65 16.09 37.27
CA ARG A 8 -56.17 15.09 36.31
C ARG A 8 -55.11 15.72 35.40
N TYR A 9 -53.86 15.29 35.55
CA TYR A 9 -52.79 15.66 34.61
C TYR A 9 -52.92 14.89 33.29
N PRO A 10 -52.77 15.55 32.13
CA PRO A 10 -52.83 14.89 30.82
C PRO A 10 -51.58 14.02 30.59
N SER A 11 -51.77 12.71 30.50
CA SER A 11 -50.73 11.68 30.36
C SER A 11 -50.09 11.58 28.96
N HIS A 12 -50.49 12.42 28.00
CA HIS A 12 -50.02 12.34 26.61
C HIS A 12 -48.72 13.10 26.31
N ILE A 13 -48.23 13.94 27.23
CA ILE A 13 -47.03 14.77 27.00
C ILE A 13 -45.72 13.94 27.16
N GLY A 14 -45.78 12.78 27.83
CA GLY A 14 -44.57 12.03 28.21
C GLY A 14 -43.89 11.21 27.10
N VAL A 15 -44.61 10.79 26.06
CA VAL A 15 -44.05 9.88 25.03
C VAL A 15 -43.20 10.64 24.01
N SER A 16 -43.67 11.81 23.57
CA SER A 16 -42.97 12.64 22.57
C SER A 16 -41.63 13.17 23.10
N PHE A 17 -41.53 13.45 24.40
CA PHE A 17 -40.30 13.95 25.02
C PHE A 17 -39.19 12.89 25.08
N ARG A 18 -39.54 11.61 25.32
CA ARG A 18 -38.58 10.49 25.35
C ARG A 18 -37.99 10.21 23.97
N PHE A 19 -38.79 10.31 22.92
CA PHE A 19 -38.34 10.11 21.54
C PHE A 19 -37.39 11.22 21.09
N ALA A 20 -37.71 12.48 21.41
CA ALA A 20 -36.85 13.62 21.12
C ALA A 20 -35.48 13.52 21.82
N LEU A 21 -35.47 13.08 23.09
CA LEU A 21 -34.23 12.88 23.85
C LEU A 21 -33.36 11.77 23.26
N PHE A 22 -33.96 10.67 22.79
CA PHE A 22 -33.24 9.58 22.14
C PHE A 22 -32.63 10.01 20.80
N CYS A 23 -33.39 10.74 19.96
CA CYS A 23 -32.86 11.32 18.73
C CYS A 23 -31.72 12.31 18.98
N ALA A 24 -31.85 13.18 19.99
CA ALA A 24 -30.79 14.13 20.36
C ALA A 24 -29.51 13.41 20.80
N LEU A 25 -29.64 12.35 21.61
CA LEU A 25 -28.49 11.53 22.05
C LEU A 25 -27.83 10.81 20.87
N ALA A 26 -28.61 10.25 19.94
CA ALA A 26 -28.09 9.60 18.75
C ALA A 26 -27.30 10.59 17.86
N CYS A 27 -27.79 11.82 17.68
CA CYS A 27 -27.07 12.86 16.95
C CYS A 27 -25.73 13.24 17.60
N VAL A 28 -25.65 13.28 18.93
CA VAL A 28 -24.40 13.58 19.65
C VAL A 28 -23.37 12.44 19.47
N ILE A 29 -23.81 11.19 19.49
CA ILE A 29 -22.93 10.02 19.28
C ILE A 29 -22.39 9.99 17.85
N LEU A 30 -23.23 10.33 16.86
CA LEU A 30 -22.82 10.39 15.45
C LEU A 30 -21.87 11.55 15.13
N SER A 31 -21.85 12.60 15.96
CA SER A 31 -21.02 13.79 15.75
C SER A 31 -19.59 13.68 16.32
N SER A 32 -19.26 12.61 17.05
CA SER A 32 -18.02 12.55 17.87
C SER A 32 -16.96 11.56 17.37
N CYS A 33 -17.12 11.01 16.16
CA CYS A 33 -16.22 9.94 15.66
C CYS A 33 -15.19 10.41 14.61
N ASP A 34 -14.88 11.70 14.53
CA ASP A 34 -13.84 12.21 13.62
C ASP A 34 -12.49 12.21 14.33
N LYS A 35 -11.92 11.02 14.49
CA LYS A 35 -10.54 10.82 14.98
C LYS A 35 -9.68 10.36 13.81
N PRO A 36 -8.45 10.89 13.67
CA PRO A 36 -7.53 10.39 12.67
C PRO A 36 -7.23 8.90 12.91
N ASN A 37 -7.19 8.12 11.85
CA ASN A 37 -6.83 6.71 11.86
C ASN A 37 -5.39 6.57 12.42
N PRO A 38 -5.15 5.75 13.45
CA PRO A 38 -3.81 5.56 14.02
C PRO A 38 -2.84 4.80 13.10
N THR A 39 -3.35 4.06 12.11
CA THR A 39 -2.56 3.25 11.17
C THR A 39 -3.01 3.46 9.72
N PRO A 40 -2.82 4.66 9.15
CA PRO A 40 -3.22 4.94 7.76
C PRO A 40 -2.44 4.07 6.76
N GLU A 41 -1.20 3.67 7.07
CA GLU A 41 -0.33 2.86 6.21
C GLU A 41 -1.00 1.58 5.69
N LEU A 42 -1.90 0.95 6.47
CA LEU A 42 -2.57 -0.28 6.06
C LEU A 42 -3.61 -0.09 4.96
N SER A 43 -4.03 1.15 4.68
CA SER A 43 -4.99 1.46 3.62
C SER A 43 -4.31 1.86 2.31
N ASP A 44 -3.00 2.17 2.33
CA ASP A 44 -2.23 2.48 1.13
C ASP A 44 -1.94 1.20 0.31
N PRO A 45 -2.36 1.12 -0.96
CA PRO A 45 -2.02 -0.01 -1.82
C PRO A 45 -0.50 -0.17 -2.02
N ILE A 46 0.26 0.93 -2.10
CA ILE A 46 1.71 0.88 -2.33
C ILE A 46 2.42 0.23 -1.14
N TYR A 47 2.02 0.58 0.09
CA TYR A 47 2.53 -0.05 1.31
C TYR A 47 2.29 -1.56 1.33
N ARG A 48 1.08 -2.02 0.97
CA ARG A 48 0.74 -3.46 0.93
C ARG A 48 1.58 -4.23 -0.09
N GLU A 49 1.83 -3.64 -1.26
CA GLU A 49 2.69 -4.25 -2.27
C GLU A 49 4.13 -4.35 -1.80
N LEU A 50 4.68 -3.29 -1.19
CA LEU A 50 6.01 -3.32 -0.58
C LEU A 50 6.12 -4.37 0.54
N GLN A 51 5.06 -4.53 1.35
CA GLN A 51 5.02 -5.52 2.42
C GLN A 51 5.03 -6.94 1.87
N THR A 52 4.28 -7.18 0.79
CA THR A 52 4.26 -8.46 0.09
C THR A 52 5.62 -8.77 -0.53
N ALA A 53 6.24 -7.79 -1.20
CA ALA A 53 7.56 -7.94 -1.79
C ALA A 53 8.64 -8.24 -0.74
N HIS A 54 8.62 -7.51 0.39
CA HIS A 54 9.52 -7.79 1.52
C HIS A 54 9.31 -9.22 2.05
N GLY A 55 8.06 -9.64 2.24
CA GLY A 55 7.73 -10.99 2.71
C GLY A 55 8.20 -12.11 1.78
N LEU A 56 8.19 -11.89 0.46
CA LEU A 56 8.77 -12.82 -0.51
C LEU A 56 10.29 -12.89 -0.39
N VAL A 57 10.97 -11.75 -0.31
CA VAL A 57 12.43 -11.71 -0.20
C VAL A 57 12.92 -12.36 1.09
N VAL A 58 12.22 -12.18 2.22
CA VAL A 58 12.54 -12.86 3.49
C VAL A 58 12.48 -14.38 3.34
N LYS A 59 11.49 -14.91 2.60
CA LYS A 59 11.40 -16.35 2.30
C LYS A 59 12.56 -16.80 1.43
N ASP A 60 12.87 -16.05 0.36
CA ASP A 60 13.99 -16.35 -0.54
C ASP A 60 15.33 -16.36 0.19
N VAL A 61 15.54 -15.44 1.15
CA VAL A 61 16.72 -15.40 2.02
C VAL A 61 16.81 -16.68 2.84
N ALA A 62 15.72 -17.07 3.52
CA ALA A 62 15.70 -18.27 4.35
C ALA A 62 15.96 -19.56 3.54
N GLU A 63 15.46 -19.64 2.30
CA GLU A 63 15.75 -20.75 1.38
C GLU A 63 17.21 -20.74 0.93
N ALA A 64 17.74 -19.58 0.53
CA ALA A 64 19.14 -19.46 0.10
C ALA A 64 20.15 -19.73 1.23
N GLU A 65 19.78 -19.47 2.50
CA GLU A 65 20.59 -19.84 3.66
C GLU A 65 20.69 -21.37 3.81
N LYS A 66 19.59 -22.09 3.61
CA LYS A 66 19.60 -23.57 3.60
C LYS A 66 20.43 -24.11 2.44
N GLU A 67 20.24 -23.59 1.22
CA GLU A 67 21.03 -23.98 0.05
C GLU A 67 22.53 -23.75 0.29
N LEU A 68 22.92 -22.67 0.98
CA LEU A 68 24.32 -22.38 1.28
C LEU A 68 24.92 -23.39 2.26
N LEU A 69 24.15 -23.81 3.26
CA LEU A 69 24.56 -24.85 4.22
C LEU A 69 24.76 -26.18 3.52
N GLU A 70 23.80 -26.62 2.70
CA GLU A 70 23.91 -27.84 1.91
C GLU A 70 25.11 -27.81 0.95
N ALA A 71 25.33 -26.69 0.27
CA ALA A 71 26.48 -26.51 -0.63
C ALA A 71 27.83 -26.56 0.13
N LYS A 72 27.86 -26.03 1.37
CA LYS A 72 29.04 -26.07 2.24
C LYS A 72 29.33 -27.50 2.73
N GLU A 73 28.31 -28.23 3.14
CA GLU A 73 28.44 -29.63 3.55
C GLU A 73 28.92 -30.50 2.39
N ALA A 74 28.31 -30.34 1.20
CA ALA A 74 28.72 -31.05 0.00
C ALA A 74 30.17 -30.72 -0.44
N LEU A 75 30.68 -29.53 -0.13
CA LEU A 75 32.07 -29.18 -0.40
C LEU A 75 33.04 -29.86 0.57
N ASN A 76 32.63 -30.04 1.83
CA ASN A 76 33.47 -30.62 2.88
C ASN A 76 33.63 -32.14 2.76
N THR A 77 32.66 -32.83 2.14
CA THR A 77 32.69 -34.30 1.96
C THR A 77 33.57 -34.75 0.80
N ILE A 78 34.02 -33.84 -0.07
CA ILE A 78 34.73 -34.19 -1.30
C ILE A 78 36.25 -34.26 -1.09
N ILE A 79 36.85 -35.29 -1.70
CA ILE A 79 38.29 -35.52 -1.68
C ILE A 79 39.03 -34.31 -2.28
N PRO A 80 40.12 -33.83 -1.64
CA PRO A 80 40.97 -32.77 -2.17
C PRO A 80 41.46 -33.02 -3.60
N GLN A 81 41.67 -31.94 -4.36
CA GLN A 81 42.29 -31.94 -5.70
C GLN A 81 41.53 -32.68 -6.82
N THR A 82 40.23 -32.94 -6.63
CA THR A 82 39.36 -33.51 -7.67
C THR A 82 38.68 -32.42 -8.53
N ARG A 83 38.27 -32.78 -9.76
CA ARG A 83 37.44 -31.91 -10.62
C ARG A 83 36.12 -31.52 -9.93
N ASP A 84 35.53 -32.45 -9.21
CA ASP A 84 34.26 -32.26 -8.51
C ASP A 84 34.36 -31.20 -7.42
N ARG A 85 35.50 -31.16 -6.70
CA ARG A 85 35.78 -30.11 -5.72
C ARG A 85 35.72 -28.73 -6.37
N LYS A 86 36.28 -28.55 -7.56
CA LYS A 86 36.24 -27.26 -8.29
C LYS A 86 34.79 -26.86 -8.62
N GLN A 87 33.98 -27.80 -9.11
CA GLN A 87 32.58 -27.53 -9.44
C GLN A 87 31.77 -27.15 -8.20
N LYS A 88 31.91 -27.90 -7.11
CA LYS A 88 31.19 -27.64 -5.85
C LYS A 88 31.66 -26.37 -5.16
N THR A 89 32.95 -26.05 -5.26
CA THR A 89 33.50 -24.75 -4.81
C THR A 89 32.82 -23.61 -5.57
N SER A 90 32.71 -23.71 -6.90
CA SER A 90 32.00 -22.70 -7.70
C SER A 90 30.53 -22.59 -7.33
N ALA A 91 29.84 -23.72 -7.12
CA ALA A 91 28.45 -23.73 -6.68
C ALA A 91 28.28 -23.02 -5.31
N TYR A 92 29.12 -23.33 -4.32
CA TYR A 92 29.12 -22.68 -3.02
C TYR A 92 29.29 -21.15 -3.13
N PHE A 93 30.24 -20.68 -3.94
CA PHE A 93 30.43 -19.23 -4.13
C PHE A 93 29.27 -18.57 -4.89
N ASN A 94 28.65 -19.27 -5.84
CA ASN A 94 27.45 -18.79 -6.53
C ASN A 94 26.26 -18.66 -5.57
N THR A 95 26.01 -19.66 -4.73
CA THR A 95 24.97 -19.60 -3.69
C THR A 95 25.27 -18.51 -2.66
N LYS A 96 26.53 -18.35 -2.25
CA LYS A 96 26.94 -17.26 -1.34
C LYS A 96 26.69 -15.88 -1.95
N LYS A 97 26.97 -15.72 -3.26
CA LYS A 97 26.68 -14.48 -3.99
C LYS A 97 25.18 -14.22 -4.08
N LYS A 98 24.38 -15.24 -4.40
CA LYS A 98 22.90 -15.19 -4.41
C LYS A 98 22.37 -14.72 -3.06
N LEU A 99 22.80 -15.34 -1.97
CA LEU A 99 22.41 -14.96 -0.61
C LEU A 99 22.76 -13.50 -0.30
N ARG A 100 23.96 -13.04 -0.67
CA ARG A 100 24.37 -11.65 -0.45
C ARG A 100 23.42 -10.67 -1.15
N LEU A 101 23.09 -10.92 -2.42
CA LEU A 101 22.17 -10.07 -3.19
C LEU A 101 20.75 -10.07 -2.61
N LEU A 102 20.28 -11.22 -2.10
CA LEU A 102 18.97 -11.31 -1.44
C LEU A 102 18.94 -10.52 -0.13
N LYS A 103 20.00 -10.57 0.68
CA LYS A 103 20.12 -9.77 1.91
C LYS A 103 20.17 -8.26 1.62
N GLU A 104 20.91 -7.85 0.60
CA GLU A 104 20.91 -6.45 0.14
C GLU A 104 19.49 -6.00 -0.25
N ARG A 105 18.75 -6.87 -0.95
CA ARG A 105 17.35 -6.62 -1.34
C ARG A 105 16.40 -6.59 -0.15
N GLU A 106 16.59 -7.45 0.85
CA GLU A 106 15.82 -7.46 2.10
C GLU A 106 15.96 -6.12 2.82
N VAL A 107 17.21 -5.66 3.01
CA VAL A 107 17.52 -4.36 3.62
C VAL A 107 16.84 -3.23 2.84
N TYR A 108 16.94 -3.23 1.50
CA TYR A 108 16.29 -2.24 0.66
C TYR A 108 14.78 -2.15 0.90
N PHE A 109 14.06 -3.27 0.88
CA PHE A 109 12.62 -3.26 1.10
C PHE A 109 12.24 -2.89 2.53
N SER A 110 13.04 -3.30 3.52
CA SER A 110 12.83 -2.96 4.92
C SER A 110 12.92 -1.44 5.15
N GLU A 111 13.91 -0.77 4.55
CA GLU A 111 14.06 0.68 4.63
C GLU A 111 12.96 1.39 3.84
N ARG A 112 12.60 0.87 2.66
CA ARG A 112 11.51 1.44 1.87
C ARG A 112 10.17 1.41 2.60
N LEU A 113 9.86 0.32 3.31
CA LEU A 113 8.67 0.20 4.15
C LEU A 113 8.68 1.21 5.31
N LYS A 114 9.83 1.42 5.97
CA LYS A 114 9.97 2.41 7.04
C LYS A 114 9.72 3.82 6.53
N THR A 115 10.36 4.19 5.42
CA THR A 115 10.18 5.51 4.79
C THR A 115 8.74 5.71 4.38
N ARG A 116 8.14 4.75 3.66
CA ARG A 116 6.75 4.85 3.20
C ARG A 116 5.77 5.02 4.37
N ARG A 117 5.96 4.28 5.46
CA ARG A 117 5.13 4.45 6.67
C ARG A 117 5.16 5.87 7.23
N ILE A 118 6.32 6.53 7.22
CA ILE A 118 6.47 7.91 7.70
C ILE A 118 5.74 8.86 6.74
N ASP A 119 5.93 8.68 5.43
CA ASP A 119 5.31 9.48 4.38
C ASP A 119 3.78 9.34 4.36
N ASP A 120 3.27 8.12 4.51
CA ASP A 120 1.83 7.82 4.57
C ASP A 120 1.18 8.52 5.76
N ARG A 121 1.81 8.46 6.93
CA ARG A 121 1.31 9.13 8.13
C ARG A 121 1.28 10.65 7.96
N ARG A 122 2.33 11.21 7.38
CA ARG A 122 2.42 12.64 7.12
C ARG A 122 1.35 13.09 6.11
N SER A 123 1.30 12.45 4.94
CA SER A 123 0.35 12.78 3.88
C SER A 123 -1.10 12.55 4.29
N TYR A 124 -1.37 11.50 5.07
CA TYR A 124 -2.68 11.26 5.66
C TYR A 124 -3.11 12.38 6.60
N LEU A 125 -2.22 12.83 7.51
CA LEU A 125 -2.54 13.92 8.42
C LEU A 125 -2.76 15.25 7.69
N GLU A 126 -1.99 15.51 6.61
CA GLU A 126 -2.18 16.66 5.74
C GLU A 126 -3.55 16.61 5.03
N ALA A 127 -3.90 15.48 4.40
CA ALA A 127 -5.19 15.26 3.74
C ALA A 127 -6.38 15.31 4.72
N TYR A 128 -6.23 14.73 5.91
CA TYR A 128 -7.24 14.77 6.97
C TYR A 128 -7.55 16.21 7.41
N ARG A 129 -6.51 17.04 7.60
CA ARG A 129 -6.67 18.48 7.91
C ARG A 129 -7.32 19.24 6.77
N ALA A 130 -6.99 18.90 5.53
CA ALA A 130 -7.57 19.49 4.31
C ALA A 130 -8.97 18.95 3.98
N LYS A 131 -9.44 17.90 4.65
CA LYS A 131 -10.66 17.12 4.32
C LYS A 131 -10.64 16.57 2.89
N GLU A 132 -9.46 16.23 2.41
CA GLU A 132 -9.24 15.62 1.10
C GLU A 132 -9.25 14.09 1.20
N PRO A 133 -9.67 13.39 0.13
CA PRO A 133 -9.59 11.93 0.09
C PRO A 133 -8.13 11.46 0.07
N TRP A 134 -7.83 10.42 0.84
CA TRP A 134 -6.52 9.76 0.90
C TRP A 134 -6.73 8.23 0.84
N PRO A 135 -5.89 7.46 0.14
CA PRO A 135 -4.68 7.84 -0.63
C PRO A 135 -4.96 8.55 -1.96
N ASN A 136 -3.96 9.20 -2.55
CA ASN A 136 -4.08 9.83 -3.86
C ASN A 136 -4.18 8.74 -4.97
N PRO A 137 -5.29 8.66 -5.72
CA PRO A 137 -5.47 7.63 -6.74
C PRO A 137 -4.49 7.76 -7.91
N GLN A 138 -3.98 8.97 -8.19
CA GLN A 138 -3.01 9.18 -9.26
C GLN A 138 -1.65 8.59 -8.88
N GLU A 139 -1.21 8.76 -7.63
CA GLU A 139 0.05 8.20 -7.14
C GLU A 139 0.07 6.68 -7.28
N ALA A 140 -1.02 6.01 -6.93
CA ALA A 140 -1.15 4.56 -7.10
C ALA A 140 -1.03 4.13 -8.57
N LYS A 141 -1.63 4.89 -9.51
CA LYS A 141 -1.52 4.61 -10.95
C LYS A 141 -0.09 4.81 -11.46
N ASP A 142 0.56 5.88 -11.04
CA ASP A 142 1.94 6.19 -11.44
C ASP A 142 2.90 5.12 -10.92
N TYR A 143 2.72 4.70 -9.67
CA TYR A 143 3.46 3.61 -9.06
C TYR A 143 3.29 2.30 -9.85
N ASN A 144 2.04 1.91 -10.13
CA ASN A 144 1.74 0.68 -10.87
C ASN A 144 2.33 0.71 -12.28
N THR A 145 2.26 1.87 -12.96
CA THR A 145 2.87 2.05 -14.28
C THR A 145 4.38 1.87 -14.21
N HIS A 146 5.04 2.49 -13.23
CA HIS A 146 6.47 2.34 -13.04
C HIS A 146 6.89 0.91 -12.66
N MET A 147 6.11 0.23 -11.82
CA MET A 147 6.35 -1.18 -11.49
C MET A 147 6.18 -2.07 -12.72
N ARG A 148 5.13 -1.84 -13.52
CA ARG A 148 4.92 -2.53 -14.79
C ARG A 148 6.11 -2.36 -15.73
N LEU A 149 6.58 -1.13 -15.92
CA LEU A 149 7.75 -0.83 -16.78
C LEU A 149 9.05 -1.49 -16.28
N ARG A 150 9.19 -1.71 -14.96
CA ARG A 150 10.33 -2.44 -14.39
C ARG A 150 10.24 -3.95 -14.58
N THR A 151 9.02 -4.49 -14.57
CA THR A 151 8.78 -5.94 -14.59
C THR A 151 8.70 -6.45 -16.03
N GLU A 152 8.16 -5.64 -16.93
CA GLU A 152 8.25 -5.89 -18.37
C GLU A 152 9.73 -5.86 -18.74
N LEU A 153 10.28 -7.05 -19.03
CA LEU A 153 11.60 -7.20 -19.60
C LEU A 153 11.68 -6.26 -20.79
N ILE A 154 12.59 -5.28 -20.72
CA ILE A 154 12.90 -4.43 -21.86
C ILE A 154 13.54 -5.36 -22.88
N ASP A 155 12.69 -5.91 -23.75
CA ASP A 155 13.13 -6.68 -24.90
C ASP A 155 13.70 -5.68 -25.90
N TRP A 156 14.98 -5.35 -25.73
CA TRP A 156 15.73 -4.49 -26.63
C TRP A 156 15.76 -5.04 -28.07
N SER A 157 15.40 -6.31 -28.27
CA SER A 157 15.33 -6.92 -29.61
C SER A 157 13.99 -6.68 -30.32
N ARG A 158 12.91 -6.37 -29.58
CA ARG A 158 11.67 -5.85 -30.17
C ARG A 158 11.91 -4.41 -30.61
N ARG A 159 12.25 -4.25 -31.89
CA ARG A 159 12.29 -2.96 -32.59
C ARG A 159 11.06 -2.15 -32.18
N ALA A 160 11.25 -1.01 -31.51
CA ALA A 160 10.16 -0.22 -30.96
C ALA A 160 9.06 -0.08 -32.02
N PRO A 161 7.80 -0.45 -31.72
CA PRO A 161 6.72 -0.24 -32.68
C PRO A 161 6.79 1.23 -33.06
N ALA A 162 6.93 1.50 -34.37
CA ALA A 162 7.02 2.85 -34.90
C ALA A 162 5.92 3.66 -34.22
N SER A 163 6.31 4.61 -33.36
CA SER A 163 5.36 5.32 -32.50
C SER A 163 4.24 5.81 -33.40
N GLU A 164 3.02 5.32 -33.17
CA GLU A 164 1.88 5.75 -33.96
C GLU A 164 1.91 7.28 -33.98
N PRO A 165 1.84 7.92 -35.16
CA PRO A 165 1.94 9.36 -35.25
C PRO A 165 0.88 9.92 -34.32
N LYS A 166 1.32 10.71 -33.32
CA LYS A 166 0.43 11.44 -32.41
C LYS A 166 -0.69 12.02 -33.27
N LYS A 167 -1.90 11.47 -33.16
CA LYS A 167 -3.11 12.10 -33.70
C LYS A 167 -3.19 13.43 -32.97
N SER A 168 -2.66 14.46 -33.62
CA SER A 168 -2.83 15.83 -33.20
C SER A 168 -4.33 16.04 -33.10
N GLU A 169 -4.78 16.24 -31.87
CA GLU A 169 -6.10 16.73 -31.54
C GLU A 169 -6.17 18.17 -32.08
N LYS A 170 -6.36 18.29 -33.40
CA LYS A 170 -6.60 19.56 -34.07
C LYS A 170 -7.97 20.04 -33.62
N ALA A 171 -7.94 21.01 -32.69
CA ALA A 171 -8.77 22.19 -32.60
C ALA A 171 -10.11 22.13 -33.37
N ASN A 172 -11.20 21.96 -32.63
CA ASN A 172 -12.49 22.53 -32.98
C ASN A 172 -12.71 23.79 -32.11
N GLU A 173 -11.90 24.82 -32.36
CA GLU A 173 -12.25 26.19 -31.95
C GLU A 173 -13.22 26.73 -33.01
N THR A 174 -14.51 26.67 -32.73
CA THR A 174 -15.53 27.39 -33.48
C THR A 174 -15.31 28.90 -33.32
N PRO A 175 -15.07 29.67 -34.40
CA PRO A 175 -15.00 31.12 -34.31
C PRO A 175 -16.40 31.68 -34.01
N LYS A 176 -16.53 32.38 -32.88
CA LYS A 176 -17.69 33.23 -32.58
C LYS A 176 -17.76 34.33 -33.65
N LYS A 177 -18.81 34.31 -34.48
CA LYS A 177 -19.19 35.46 -35.30
C LYS A 177 -19.50 36.64 -34.37
N ALA A 178 -18.82 37.75 -34.56
CA ALA A 178 -19.22 39.05 -34.03
C ALA A 178 -20.36 39.58 -34.91
N GLU A 179 -21.52 39.82 -34.31
CA GLU A 179 -22.60 40.61 -34.90
C GLU A 179 -22.35 42.08 -34.56
N HIS A 180 -22.25 42.93 -35.58
CA HIS A 180 -22.57 44.35 -35.55
C HIS A 180 -23.05 44.78 -36.93
#